data_AF-A0A8H7C4W5-F1
#
_entry.id   AF-A0A8H7C4W5-F1
#
_cell.length_a   1.000
_cell.length_b   1.000
_cell.length_c   1.000
_cell.angle_alpha   90.00
_cell.angle_beta   90.00
_cell.angle_gamma   90.00
#
_symmetry.space_group_name_H-M   'P 1'
#
loop_
_entity.id
_entity.type
_entity.pdbx_description
1 polymer ?
#
loop_
_entity_poly.entity_id
_entity_poly.type
_entity_poly.pdbx_seq_one_letter_code
_entity_poly.pdbx_strand_id
1 'polypeptide(L)' 'MAKQPLHPQAQRIRTIIWSAPLMVGCGYVLYRRWVLGEEQRKFGDNTKLEQPSSVALEEPRMKPSQN' A
#
# COMPACT_ATOMS: atom_id res chain seq x y z
N MET A 1 10.86 15.91 -20.76
CA MET A 1 10.30 17.24 -20.48
C MET A 1 11.07 17.85 -19.31
N ALA A 2 11.78 18.96 -19.53
CA ALA A 2 12.54 19.63 -18.48
C ALA A 2 11.58 20.16 -17.41
N LYS A 3 11.69 19.65 -16.18
CA LYS A 3 10.90 20.11 -15.04
C LYS A 3 11.37 21.52 -14.69
N GLN A 4 10.56 22.53 -14.98
CA GLN A 4 10.87 23.90 -14.59
C GLN A 4 11.09 23.95 -13.08
N PRO A 5 12.19 24.54 -12.60
CA PRO A 5 12.47 24.62 -11.16
C PRO A 5 11.36 25.46 -10.51
N LEU A 6 10.56 24.82 -9.66
CA LEU A 6 9.52 25.50 -8.89
C LEU A 6 10.15 26.53 -7.95
N HIS A 7 9.59 27.74 -7.93
CA HIS A 7 9.95 28.79 -6.98
C HIS A 7 10.01 28.21 -5.55
N PRO A 8 11.02 28.54 -4.72
CA PRO A 8 11.24 27.92 -3.42
C PRO A 8 10.01 27.98 -2.48
N GLN A 9 9.16 29.00 -2.61
CA GLN A 9 7.87 29.04 -1.90
C GLN A 9 6.88 27.96 -2.36
N ALA A 10 6.81 27.68 -3.66
CA ALA A 10 5.94 26.64 -4.21
C ALA A 10 6.39 25.23 -3.78
N GLN A 11 7.69 25.02 -3.57
CA GLN A 11 8.19 23.77 -3.00
C GLN A 11 7.72 23.56 -1.56
N ARG A 12 7.75 24.61 -0.73
CA ARG A 12 7.25 24.55 0.65
C ARG A 12 5.76 24.30 0.72
N ILE A 13 4.98 24.98 -0.13
CA ILE A 13 3.53 24.78 -0.22
C ILE A 13 3.22 23.33 -0.60
N ARG A 14 3.94 22.78 -1.59
CA ARG A 14 3.80 21.37 -1.94
C ARG A 14 4.06 20.48 -0.73
N THR A 15 5.15 20.68 0.00
CA THR A 15 5.44 19.91 1.22
C THR A 15 4.30 19.99 2.22
N ILE A 16 3.78 21.19 2.50
CA ILE A 16 2.67 21.39 3.43
C ILE A 16 1.40 20.65 2.97
N ILE A 17 1.05 20.74 1.69
CA ILE A 17 -0.11 20.06 1.11
C ILE A 17 -0.02 18.55 1.29
N TRP A 18 1.18 17.97 1.22
CA TRP A 18 1.39 16.53 1.40
C TRP A 18 1.51 16.13 2.87
N SER A 19 2.21 16.93 3.70
CA SER A 19 2.49 16.58 5.09
C SER A 19 1.31 16.86 6.03
N ALA A 20 0.55 17.93 5.79
CA ALA A 20 -0.60 18.30 6.63
C ALA A 20 -1.67 17.19 6.71
N PRO A 21 -2.19 16.62 5.60
CA PRO A 21 -3.20 15.58 5.68
C PRO A 21 -2.65 14.29 6.31
N LEU A 22 -1.36 13.98 6.10
CA LEU A 22 -0.71 12.84 6.76
C LEU A 22 -0.69 13.04 8.28
N MET A 23 -0.29 14.22 8.74
CA MET A 23 -0.21 14.56 10.16
C MET A 23 -1.61 14.52 10.81
N VAL A 24 -2.62 15.07 10.13
CA VAL A 24 -4.02 15.02 10.58
C VAL A 24 -4.54 13.58 10.63
N GLY A 25 -4.27 12.76 9.61
CA GLY A 25 -4.69 11.37 9.56
C GLY A 25 -4.06 10.53 10.67
N CYS A 26 -2.73 10.61 10.84
CA CYS A 26 -2.02 9.94 11.92
C CYS A 26 -2.51 10.41 13.30
N GLY A 27 -2.64 11.73 13.50
CA GLY A 27 -3.12 12.31 14.75
C GLY A 27 -4.55 11.86 15.07
N TYR A 28 -5.42 11.79 14.08
CA TYR A 28 -6.80 11.32 14.24
C TYR A 28 -6.88 9.84 14.62
N VAL A 29 -6.12 8.98 13.95
CA VAL A 29 -6.04 7.55 14.29
C VAL A 29 -5.50 7.36 15.70
N LEU A 30 -4.44 8.10 16.06
CA LEU A 30 -3.87 8.05 17.39
C LEU A 30 -4.86 8.54 18.44
N TYR A 31 -5.60 9.62 18.16
CA TYR A 31 -6.65 10.16 19.05
C TYR A 31 -7.75 9.14 19.30
N ARG A 32 -8.24 8.48 18.24
CA ARG A 32 -9.22 7.39 18.39
C ARG A 32 -8.70 6.22 19.22
N ARG A 33 -7.41 5.88 19.06
CA ARG A 33 -6.75 4.79 19.77
C ARG A 33 -6.50 5.10 21.25
N TRP A 34 -5.93 6.27 21.54
CA TRP A 34 -5.46 6.66 22.88
C TRP A 34 -6.55 7.30 23.72
N VAL A 35 -7.39 8.16 23.13
CA VAL A 35 -8.38 8.94 23.89
C VAL A 35 -9.74 8.26 23.88
N LEU A 36 -10.20 7.77 22.73
CA LEU A 36 -11.51 7.10 22.65
C LEU A 36 -11.45 5.62 23.03
N GLY A 37 -10.25 5.03 23.11
CA GLY A 37 -10.09 3.60 23.41
C GLY A 37 -10.68 2.68 22.36
N GLU A 38 -10.94 3.16 21.13
CA GLU A 38 -11.43 2.30 20.05
C GLU A 38 -10.39 1.20 19.79
N GLU A 39 -10.81 -0.05 19.92
CA GLU A 39 -9.94 -1.21 19.70
C GLU A 39 -9.38 -1.16 18.28
N GLN A 40 -8.07 -1.40 18.12
CA GLN A 40 -7.46 -1.61 16.81
C GLN A 40 -8.31 -2.67 16.10
N ARG A 41 -8.94 -2.32 14.96
CA ARG A 41 -9.59 -3.32 14.10
C ARG A 41 -8.52 -4.36 13.79
N LYS A 42 -8.59 -5.50 14.48
CA LYS A 42 -7.78 -6.67 14.16
C LYS A 42 -8.19 -6.99 12.73
N PHE A 43 -7.26 -6.80 11.80
CA PHE A 43 -7.44 -7.29 10.45
C PHE A 43 -7.57 -8.80 10.64
N GLY A 44 -8.79 -9.32 10.64
CA GLY A 44 -9.01 -10.75 10.72
C GLY A 44 -8.21 -11.37 9.59
N ASP A 45 -7.55 -12.50 9.87
CA ASP A 45 -6.68 -13.27 8.99
C ASP A 45 -7.41 -13.81 7.73
N ASN A 46 -8.14 -12.97 7.01
CA ASN A 46 -8.74 -13.25 5.71
C ASN A 46 -7.86 -12.66 4.62
N THR A 47 -6.57 -12.92 4.74
CA THR A 47 -5.61 -12.87 3.63
C THR A 47 -5.96 -14.00 2.67
N LYS A 48 -7.13 -13.90 2.00
CA LYS A 48 -7.35 -14.53 0.71
C LYS A 48 -6.50 -13.73 -0.26
N LEU A 49 -5.21 -14.06 -0.29
CA LEU A 49 -4.35 -13.76 -1.42
C LEU A 49 -5.03 -14.46 -2.60
N GLU A 50 -5.81 -13.71 -3.35
CA GLU A 50 -6.14 -14.04 -4.74
C GLU A 50 -4.80 -14.21 -5.45
N GLN A 51 -4.30 -15.45 -5.47
CA GLN A 51 -3.19 -15.83 -6.31
C GLN A 51 -3.63 -15.56 -7.75
N PRO A 52 -2.99 -14.63 -8.48
CA PRO A 52 -3.29 -14.46 -9.88
C PRO A 52 -2.90 -15.75 -10.60
N SER A 53 -3.90 -16.41 -11.16
CA SER A 53 -3.79 -17.47 -12.15
C SER A 53 -3.08 -16.91 -13.39
N SER A 54 -1.76 -16.86 -13.37
CA SER A 54 -0.94 -16.46 -14.52
C SER A 54 0.38 -17.22 -14.54
N VAL A 55 0.30 -18.55 -14.55
CA VAL A 55 1.32 -19.39 -15.19
C VAL A 55 0.58 -20.51 -15.95
N ALA A 56 -0.22 -20.08 -16.93
CA ALA A 56 -0.45 -20.88 -18.12
C ALA A 56 0.88 -20.88 -18.90
N LEU A 57 1.78 -21.76 -18.53
CA LEU A 57 2.84 -22.26 -19.39
C LEU A 57 2.53 -23.75 -19.61
N GLU A 58 1.80 -24.01 -20.70
CA GLU A 58 2.14 -25.09 -21.64
C GLU A 58 3.66 -25.35 -21.58
N GLU A 59 4.18 -26.53 -21.30
CA GLU A 59 4.14 -27.82 -22.02
C GLU A 59 5.17 -28.75 -21.28
N PRO A 60 5.41 -29.99 -21.70
CA PRO A 60 4.52 -31.10 -21.96
C PRO A 60 4.90 -32.32 -21.07
N ARG A 61 3.94 -33.23 -20.89
CA ARG A 61 4.13 -34.54 -20.24
C ARG A 61 5.30 -35.33 -20.86
N MET A 62 6.48 -35.34 -20.23
CA MET A 62 7.39 -36.48 -20.35
C MET A 62 6.87 -37.61 -19.47
N LYS A 63 6.32 -38.65 -20.09
CA LYS A 63 5.98 -39.90 -19.41
C LYS A 63 7.28 -40.61 -19.03
N PRO A 64 7.45 -41.12 -17.81
CA PRO A 64 8.58 -41.97 -17.50
C PRO A 64 8.44 -43.28 -18.28
N SER A 65 9.52 -43.65 -18.95
CA SER A 65 9.78 -44.95 -19.56
C SER A 65 9.55 -46.04 -18.51
N GLN A 66 8.56 -46.91 -18.72
CA GLN A 66 8.42 -48.12 -17.91
C GLN A 66 9.54 -49.09 -18.26
N ASN A 67 10.06 -49.73 -17.22
CA ASN A 67 11.05 -50.81 -17.28
C ASN A 67 10.33 -52.15 -17.24
#